data_AF-U7TNV0-F1
#
_entry.id   AF-U7TNV0-F1
#
_cell.length_a   1.000
_cell.length_b   1.000
_cell.length_c   1.000
_cell.angle_alpha   90.00
_cell.angle_beta   90.00
_cell.angle_gamma   90.00
#
_symmetry.space_group_name_H-M   'P 1'
#
loop_
_entity.id
_entity.type
_entity.pdbx_description
1 polymer ?
#
loop_
_entity_poly.entity_id
_entity_poly.type
_entity_poly.pdbx_seq_one_letter_code
_entity_poly.pdbx_strand_id
1 'polypeptide(L)'
;MEKYTEWKKEIEKIISQVEGKVCINFYDLNKNDGFSINGNEKVLSASMIKLLILAELMKKKSENKFSLSDTIMIANSMKTGGDGVLKELNAGHHFTLKELATLMIIVSDNQATNILIDFLGMENINLLGKELGLKESFLGRKMMDTEARKNGYDNYTCADDISLLFKLIYQEKLINKEASQLIKNMVAHL
;
A
#
# COMPACT_ATOMS: atom_id res chain seq x y z
N MET A 1 -19.59 -8.38 -28.92
CA MET A 1 -18.27 -8.47 -28.27
C MET A 1 -18.48 -7.91 -26.87
N GLU A 2 -17.97 -8.54 -25.81
CA GLU A 2 -18.19 -8.00 -24.45
C GLU A 2 -17.46 -6.66 -24.30
N LYS A 3 -18.12 -5.66 -23.70
CA LYS A 3 -17.63 -4.28 -23.56
C LYS A 3 -16.21 -4.19 -23.00
N TYR A 4 -15.80 -5.12 -22.13
CA TYR A 4 -14.46 -5.17 -21.54
C TYR A 4 -13.38 -5.56 -22.53
N THR A 5 -13.70 -6.41 -23.51
CA THR A 5 -12.76 -6.76 -24.59
C THR A 5 -12.51 -5.54 -25.50
N GLU A 6 -13.54 -4.74 -25.76
CA GLU A 6 -13.41 -3.50 -26.55
C GLU A 6 -12.56 -2.48 -25.80
N TRP A 7 -12.86 -2.22 -24.53
CA TRP A 7 -12.04 -1.34 -23.68
C TRP A 7 -10.59 -1.79 -23.57
N LYS A 8 -10.33 -3.08 -23.38
CA LYS A 8 -8.97 -3.62 -23.31
C LYS A 8 -8.19 -3.29 -24.59
N LYS A 9 -8.78 -3.50 -25.77
CA LYS A 9 -8.14 -3.20 -27.06
C LYS A 9 -7.87 -1.71 -27.25
N GLU A 10 -8.80 -0.85 -26.86
CA GLU A 10 -8.62 0.61 -26.91
C GLU A 10 -7.48 1.06 -25.99
N ILE A 11 -7.42 0.52 -24.77
CA ILE A 11 -6.36 0.79 -23.80
C ILE A 11 -5.02 0.28 -24.32
N GLU A 12 -4.95 -0.94 -24.86
CA GLU A 12 -3.73 -1.50 -25.48
C GLU A 12 -3.22 -0.61 -26.61
N LYS A 13 -4.12 -0.06 -27.42
CA LYS A 13 -3.76 0.91 -28.47
C LYS A 13 -3.16 2.20 -27.88
N ILE A 14 -3.73 2.73 -26.79
CA ILE A 14 -3.17 3.91 -26.11
C ILE A 14 -1.79 3.58 -25.53
N ILE A 15 -1.65 2.46 -24.84
CA ILE A 15 -0.36 2.00 -24.28
C ILE A 15 0.71 1.87 -25.36
N SER A 16 0.35 1.36 -26.55
CA SER A 16 1.31 1.20 -27.66
C SER A 16 1.94 2.51 -28.15
N GLN A 17 1.36 3.67 -27.78
CA GLN A 17 1.84 5.01 -28.15
C GLN A 17 2.64 5.69 -27.02
N VAL A 18 2.74 5.06 -25.84
CA VAL A 18 3.45 5.62 -24.69
C VAL A 18 4.87 5.08 -24.66
N GLU A 19 5.85 5.99 -24.54
CA GLU A 19 7.23 5.61 -24.23
C GLU A 19 7.33 5.24 -22.74
N GLY A 20 7.11 3.96 -22.44
CA GLY A 20 7.22 3.44 -21.08
C GLY A 20 6.53 2.10 -20.88
N LYS A 21 6.80 1.50 -19.72
CA LYS A 21 6.13 0.28 -19.29
C LYS A 21 4.82 0.65 -18.59
N VAL A 22 3.70 0.18 -19.12
CA VAL A 22 2.37 0.41 -18.53
C VAL A 22 1.75 -0.94 -18.16
N CYS A 23 1.33 -1.06 -16.90
CA CYS A 23 0.67 -2.24 -16.34
C CYS A 23 -0.71 -1.81 -15.83
N ILE A 24 -1.76 -2.52 -16.22
CA ILE A 24 -3.14 -2.19 -15.87
C ILE A 24 -3.86 -3.45 -15.43
N ASN A 25 -4.64 -3.33 -14.36
CA ASN A 25 -5.66 -4.30 -14.00
C ASN A 25 -6.99 -3.56 -13.82
N PHE A 26 -8.04 -4.10 -14.41
CA PHE A 26 -9.42 -3.67 -14.21
C PHE A 26 -10.24 -4.88 -13.77
N TYR A 27 -11.09 -4.69 -12.75
CA TYR A 27 -11.97 -5.72 -12.24
C TYR A 27 -13.35 -5.15 -11.88
N ASP A 28 -14.40 -5.72 -12.49
CA ASP A 28 -15.78 -5.43 -12.12
C ASP A 28 -16.28 -6.45 -11.09
N LEU A 29 -16.50 -5.96 -9.87
CA LEU A 29 -16.96 -6.77 -8.74
C LEU A 29 -18.39 -7.33 -8.94
N ASN A 30 -19.26 -6.65 -9.71
CA ASN A 30 -20.63 -7.08 -9.92
C ASN A 30 -20.71 -8.26 -10.89
N LYS A 31 -19.87 -8.22 -11.94
CA LYS A 31 -19.81 -9.29 -12.95
C LYS A 31 -18.80 -10.37 -12.62
N ASN A 32 -17.94 -10.14 -11.64
CA ASN A 32 -16.84 -11.01 -11.28
C ASN A 32 -15.93 -11.31 -12.49
N ASP A 33 -15.68 -10.27 -13.28
CA ASP A 33 -14.95 -10.34 -14.54
C ASP A 33 -14.14 -9.05 -14.75
N GLY A 34 -13.15 -9.08 -15.64
CA GLY A 34 -12.27 -7.95 -15.90
C GLY A 34 -11.15 -8.30 -16.88
N PHE A 35 -10.10 -7.48 -16.87
CA PHE A 35 -8.92 -7.76 -17.68
C PHE A 35 -7.65 -7.25 -17.01
N SER A 36 -6.55 -7.90 -17.37
CA SER A 36 -5.20 -7.48 -17.01
C SER A 36 -4.39 -7.28 -18.29
N ILE A 37 -3.62 -6.19 -18.33
CA ILE A 37 -2.65 -5.88 -19.38
C ILE A 37 -1.32 -5.75 -18.64
N ASN A 38 -0.43 -6.73 -18.81
CA ASN A 38 0.87 -6.77 -18.13
C ASN A 38 0.77 -6.65 -16.60
N GLY A 39 -0.38 -6.96 -16.00
CA GLY A 39 -0.62 -6.63 -14.59
C GLY A 39 0.17 -7.48 -13.61
N ASN A 40 0.72 -8.60 -14.06
CA ASN A 40 1.62 -9.44 -13.27
C ASN A 40 3.08 -8.98 -13.32
N GLU A 41 3.40 -7.96 -14.11
CA GLU A 41 4.79 -7.51 -14.23
C GLU A 41 5.25 -6.73 -13.00
N LYS A 42 6.41 -7.10 -12.48
CA LYS A 42 7.07 -6.40 -11.38
C LYS A 42 7.44 -4.98 -11.77
N VAL A 43 7.03 -4.02 -10.94
CA VAL A 43 7.33 -2.59 -11.05
C VAL A 43 7.70 -2.00 -9.69
N LEU A 44 8.34 -0.82 -9.68
CA LEU A 44 8.55 -0.06 -8.46
C LEU A 44 7.18 0.33 -7.87
N SER A 45 6.97 0.07 -6.59
CA SER A 45 5.66 0.29 -5.96
C SER A 45 5.30 1.75 -5.78
N ALA A 46 6.30 2.63 -5.72
CA ALA A 46 6.17 3.94 -5.10
C ALA A 46 5.40 3.80 -3.76
N SER A 47 4.45 4.69 -3.49
CA SER A 47 3.63 4.67 -2.27
C SER A 47 2.55 3.58 -2.23
N MET A 48 2.33 2.81 -3.30
CA MET A 48 1.33 1.73 -3.27
C MET A 48 1.66 0.62 -2.28
N ILE A 49 2.94 0.46 -1.92
CA ILE A 49 3.37 -0.48 -0.86
C ILE A 49 2.72 -0.19 0.50
N LYS A 50 2.30 1.06 0.74
CA LYS A 50 1.66 1.49 2.00
C LYS A 50 0.32 0.79 2.23
N LEU A 51 -0.33 0.26 1.18
CA LEU A 51 -1.51 -0.58 1.33
C LEU A 51 -1.20 -1.90 2.05
N LEU A 52 -0.04 -2.52 1.77
CA LEU A 52 0.40 -3.73 2.46
C LEU A 52 0.80 -3.44 3.92
N ILE A 53 1.44 -2.29 4.16
CA ILE A 53 1.76 -1.82 5.52
C ILE A 53 0.48 -1.60 6.34
N LEU A 54 -0.53 -0.96 5.73
CA LEU A 54 -1.84 -0.76 6.34
C LEU A 54 -2.56 -2.08 6.62
N ALA A 55 -2.49 -3.04 5.69
CA ALA A 55 -3.08 -4.37 5.87
C ALA A 55 -2.48 -5.07 7.11
N GLU A 56 -1.16 -4.98 7.30
CA GLU A 56 -0.47 -5.58 8.45
C GLU A 56 -0.83 -4.89 9.77
N LEU A 57 -0.94 -3.55 9.78
CA LEU A 57 -1.43 -2.81 10.93
C LEU A 57 -2.83 -3.32 11.36
N MET A 58 -3.72 -3.50 10.39
CA MET A 58 -5.09 -3.95 10.66
C MET A 58 -5.16 -5.42 11.06
N LYS A 59 -4.27 -6.27 10.53
CA LYS A 59 -4.11 -7.66 10.96
C LYS A 59 -3.74 -7.70 12.44
N LYS A 60 -2.67 -7.00 12.85
CA LYS A 60 -2.21 -6.99 14.24
C LYS A 60 -3.22 -6.37 15.20
N LYS A 61 -3.96 -5.33 14.76
CA LYS A 61 -5.14 -4.83 15.48
C LYS A 61 -6.16 -5.96 15.70
N SER A 62 -6.52 -6.69 14.65
CA SER A 62 -7.54 -7.76 14.73
C SER A 62 -7.13 -8.92 15.64
N GLU A 63 -5.82 -9.14 15.78
CA GLU A 63 -5.21 -10.10 16.71
C GLU A 63 -5.12 -9.55 18.15
N ASN A 64 -5.69 -8.38 18.43
CA ASN A 64 -5.64 -7.67 19.71
C ASN A 64 -4.21 -7.44 20.24
N LYS A 65 -3.23 -7.25 19.34
CA LYS A 65 -1.83 -6.99 19.74
C LYS A 65 -1.62 -5.56 20.25
N PHE A 66 -2.45 -4.62 19.80
CA PHE A 66 -2.45 -3.21 20.20
C PHE A 66 -3.82 -2.58 19.87
N SER A 67 -4.05 -1.37 20.36
CA SER A 67 -5.18 -0.52 19.95
C SER A 67 -4.72 0.53 18.93
N LEU A 68 -5.59 0.91 18.00
CA LEU A 68 -5.30 2.04 17.10
C LEU A 68 -5.21 3.40 17.82
N SER A 69 -5.66 3.47 19.08
CA SER A 69 -5.50 4.62 19.96
C SER A 69 -4.14 4.67 20.67
N ASP A 70 -3.34 3.60 20.58
CA ASP A 70 -1.99 3.59 21.15
C ASP A 70 -1.15 4.65 20.43
N THR A 71 -0.26 5.30 21.19
CA THR A 71 0.47 6.47 20.69
C THR A 71 1.96 6.20 20.56
N ILE A 72 2.55 6.87 19.58
CA ILE A 72 4.00 6.95 19.39
C ILE A 72 4.40 8.41 19.51
N MET A 73 5.37 8.68 20.38
CA MET A 73 6.02 9.99 20.45
C MET A 73 7.01 10.14 19.30
N ILE A 74 6.83 11.15 18.46
CA ILE A 74 7.74 11.42 17.36
C ILE A 74 9.01 12.08 17.90
N ALA A 75 10.15 11.42 17.69
CA ALA A 75 11.47 11.94 18.01
C ALA A 75 12.16 12.53 16.77
N ASN A 76 13.09 13.47 16.98
CA ASN A 76 13.89 14.06 15.89
C ASN A 76 14.66 13.03 15.07
N SER A 77 15.12 11.94 15.69
CA SER A 77 15.83 10.84 15.01
C SER A 77 14.96 10.06 14.02
N MET A 78 13.63 10.18 14.08
CA MET A 78 12.69 9.50 13.18
C MET A 78 12.43 10.32 11.89
N LYS A 79 12.96 11.54 11.79
CA LYS A 79 12.67 12.46 10.69
C LYS A 79 13.10 11.87 9.36
N THR A 80 12.15 11.83 8.41
CA THR A 80 12.36 11.31 7.06
C THR A 80 12.03 12.41 6.05
N GLY A 81 12.82 12.52 4.98
CA GLY A 81 12.55 13.46 3.89
C GLY A 81 11.41 13.03 2.95
N GLY A 82 11.28 13.70 1.81
CA GLY A 82 10.23 13.40 0.81
C GLY A 82 8.85 13.89 1.25
N ASP A 83 7.79 13.23 0.79
CA ASP A 83 6.40 13.63 1.03
C ASP A 83 5.96 13.45 2.48
N GLY A 84 5.00 14.27 2.91
CA GLY A 84 4.44 14.24 4.26
C GLY A 84 4.53 15.58 4.99
N VAL A 85 3.77 15.67 6.08
CA VAL A 85 3.68 16.85 6.95
C VAL A 85 4.42 16.65 8.27
N LEU A 86 4.64 15.41 8.72
CA LEU A 86 5.27 15.14 10.02
C LEU A 86 6.69 15.70 10.12
N LYS A 87 7.42 15.72 9.00
CA LYS A 87 8.76 16.30 8.93
C LYS A 87 8.79 17.80 9.25
N GLU A 88 7.67 18.51 9.08
CA GLU A 88 7.55 19.94 9.34
C GLU A 88 7.09 20.25 10.77
N LEU A 89 6.65 19.22 11.52
CA LEU A 89 6.24 19.37 12.91
C LEU A 89 7.44 19.26 13.86
N ASN A 90 7.30 19.85 15.04
CA ASN A 90 8.29 19.71 16.11
C ASN A 90 8.26 18.29 16.69
N ALA A 91 9.40 17.81 17.21
CA ALA A 91 9.42 16.57 17.96
C ALA A 91 8.66 16.70 19.31
N GLY A 92 8.29 15.56 19.88
CA GLY A 92 7.59 15.44 21.17
C GLY A 92 6.07 15.32 21.05
N HIS A 93 5.50 15.55 19.88
CA HIS A 93 4.09 15.25 19.62
C HIS A 93 3.85 13.74 19.67
N HIS A 94 2.72 13.37 20.28
CA HIS A 94 2.24 11.99 20.32
C HIS A 94 1.15 11.85 19.26
N PHE A 95 1.31 10.87 18.38
CA PHE A 95 0.31 10.50 17.39
C PHE A 95 -0.17 9.09 17.66
N THR A 96 -1.46 8.89 17.56
CA THR A 96 -2.06 7.57 17.57
C THR A 96 -1.65 6.77 16.32
N LEU A 97 -1.65 5.44 16.42
CA LEU A 97 -1.44 4.58 15.25
C LEU A 97 -2.47 4.86 14.14
N LYS A 98 -3.70 5.23 14.51
CA LYS A 98 -4.73 5.67 13.55
C LYS A 98 -4.33 6.93 12.79
N GLU A 99 -3.81 7.95 13.48
CA GLU A 99 -3.36 9.19 12.86
C GLU A 99 -2.18 8.94 11.94
N LEU A 100 -1.19 8.15 12.38
CA LEU A 100 -0.05 7.77 11.55
C LEU A 100 -0.49 7.00 10.29
N ALA A 101 -1.41 6.05 10.42
CA ALA A 101 -1.98 5.33 9.28
C ALA A 101 -2.74 6.27 8.33
N THR A 102 -3.47 7.23 8.88
CA THR A 102 -4.21 8.23 8.09
C THR A 102 -3.23 9.11 7.31
N LEU A 103 -2.18 9.63 7.93
CA LEU A 103 -1.17 10.45 7.26
C LEU A 103 -0.40 9.64 6.19
N MET A 104 -0.08 8.38 6.50
CA MET A 104 0.55 7.46 5.56
C MET A 104 -0.29 7.25 4.28
N ILE A 105 -1.61 7.19 4.40
CA ILE A 105 -2.51 6.92 3.28
C ILE A 105 -2.92 8.20 2.55
N ILE A 106 -3.44 9.19 3.27
CA ILE A 106 -4.07 10.39 2.67
C ILE A 106 -3.04 11.32 2.02
N VAL A 107 -1.95 11.62 2.73
CA VAL A 107 -0.93 12.56 2.26
C VAL A 107 0.40 11.87 1.96
N SER A 108 0.38 10.55 1.89
CA SER A 108 1.56 9.72 1.62
C SER A 108 2.75 10.02 2.52
N ASP A 109 2.52 10.32 3.80
CA ASP A 109 3.59 10.77 4.70
C ASP A 109 4.67 9.69 4.88
N ASN A 110 5.91 9.99 4.45
CA ASN A 110 7.02 9.04 4.49
C ASN A 110 7.55 8.79 5.90
N GLN A 111 7.46 9.77 6.80
CA GLN A 111 7.87 9.60 8.19
C GLN A 111 6.85 8.73 8.92
N ALA A 112 5.55 8.96 8.74
CA ALA A 112 4.49 8.10 9.28
C ALA A 112 4.66 6.66 8.78
N THR A 113 4.96 6.51 7.48
CA THR A 113 5.24 5.21 6.87
C THR A 113 6.39 4.51 7.58
N ASN A 114 7.54 5.17 7.74
CA ASN A 114 8.71 4.58 8.36
C ASN A 114 8.49 4.21 9.84
N ILE A 115 7.78 5.05 10.59
CA ILE A 115 7.38 4.75 11.97
C ILE A 115 6.53 3.48 12.02
N LEU A 116 5.56 3.33 11.12
CA LEU A 116 4.72 2.13 11.06
C LEU A 116 5.49 0.89 10.61
N ILE A 117 6.48 1.04 9.70
CA ILE A 117 7.39 -0.06 9.34
C ILE A 117 8.19 -0.52 10.56
N ASP A 118 8.73 0.41 11.35
CA ASP A 118 9.48 0.08 12.56
C ASP A 118 8.62 -0.58 13.63
N PHE A 119 7.39 -0.09 13.79
CA PHE A 119 6.43 -0.63 14.75
C PHE A 119 5.96 -2.05 14.40
N LEU A 120 5.71 -2.33 13.11
CA LEU A 120 5.17 -3.61 12.65
C LEU A 120 6.24 -4.65 12.34
N GLY A 121 7.44 -4.20 11.94
CA GLY A 121 8.50 -5.03 11.42
C GLY A 121 8.31 -5.36 9.93
N MET A 122 9.33 -5.07 9.13
CA MET A 122 9.34 -5.31 7.67
C MET A 122 9.11 -6.79 7.29
N GLU A 123 9.63 -7.72 8.10
CA GLU A 123 9.44 -9.16 7.88
C GLU A 123 7.96 -9.55 8.00
N ASN A 124 7.26 -9.06 9.02
CA ASN A 124 5.84 -9.35 9.22
C ASN A 124 4.98 -8.81 8.07
N ILE A 125 5.27 -7.57 7.63
CA ILE A 125 4.60 -6.94 6.48
C ILE A 125 4.76 -7.80 5.21
N ASN A 126 5.98 -8.26 4.94
CA ASN A 126 6.25 -9.10 3.78
C ASN A 126 5.68 -10.52 3.92
N LEU A 127 5.64 -11.07 5.14
CA LEU A 127 5.00 -12.36 5.41
C LEU A 127 3.50 -12.30 5.12
N LEU A 128 2.82 -11.23 5.55
CA LEU A 128 1.42 -11.03 5.21
C LEU A 128 1.20 -10.95 3.69
N GLY A 129 2.09 -10.26 2.97
CA GLY A 129 2.02 -10.21 1.50
C GLY A 129 1.98 -11.61 0.88
N LYS A 130 2.83 -12.53 1.38
CA LYS A 130 2.83 -13.94 0.95
C LYS A 130 1.55 -14.68 1.34
N GLU A 131 1.07 -14.49 2.57
CA GLU A 131 -0.17 -15.13 3.06
C GLU A 131 -1.40 -14.71 2.25
N LEU A 132 -1.43 -13.45 1.80
CA LEU A 132 -2.50 -12.91 0.93
C LEU A 132 -2.36 -13.33 -0.53
N GLY A 133 -1.27 -14.02 -0.90
CA GLY A 133 -1.00 -14.46 -2.26
C GLY A 133 -0.50 -13.34 -3.19
N LEU A 134 0.05 -12.25 -2.64
CA LEU A 134 0.70 -11.20 -3.43
C LEU A 134 2.01 -11.74 -4.02
N LYS A 135 2.20 -11.59 -5.32
CA LYS A 135 3.31 -12.20 -6.06
C LYS A 135 4.54 -11.31 -6.11
N GLU A 136 4.34 -10.02 -6.32
CA GLU A 136 5.42 -9.05 -6.58
C GLU A 136 5.52 -7.96 -5.51
N SER A 137 4.49 -7.81 -4.66
CA SER A 137 4.45 -6.81 -3.59
C SER A 137 5.42 -7.15 -2.47
N PHE A 138 6.46 -6.33 -2.35
CA PHE A 138 7.55 -6.55 -1.41
C PHE A 138 8.13 -5.23 -0.94
N LEU A 139 8.18 -5.04 0.39
CA LEU A 139 8.83 -3.93 1.06
C LEU A 139 10.29 -4.29 1.29
N GLY A 140 11.18 -3.78 0.44
CA GLY A 140 12.63 -4.04 0.52
C GLY A 140 13.43 -2.96 1.21
N ARG A 141 12.86 -1.77 1.43
CA ARG A 141 13.51 -0.66 2.13
C ARG A 141 12.52 0.32 2.75
N LYS A 142 13.00 1.11 3.69
CA LYS A 142 12.27 2.28 4.20
C LYS A 142 12.14 3.39 3.15
N MET A 143 11.17 4.27 3.36
CA MET A 143 10.99 5.46 2.54
C MET A 143 12.23 6.36 2.65
N MET A 144 12.67 6.91 1.51
CA MET A 144 13.85 7.76 1.37
C MET A 144 15.20 7.15 1.82
N ASP A 145 15.26 5.84 2.04
CA ASP A 145 16.51 5.13 2.28
C ASP A 145 17.32 4.99 0.97
N THR A 146 18.13 6.00 0.68
CA THR A 146 18.94 6.04 -0.55
C THR A 146 20.12 5.08 -0.51
N GLU A 147 20.59 4.68 0.66
CA GLU A 147 21.70 3.74 0.81
C GLU A 147 21.23 2.32 0.49
N ALA A 148 20.11 1.88 1.07
CA ALA A 148 19.49 0.61 0.70
C ALA A 148 19.20 0.55 -0.81
N ARG A 149 18.73 1.66 -1.40
CA ARG A 149 18.49 1.75 -2.84
C ARG A 149 19.76 1.59 -3.68
N LYS A 150 20.86 2.23 -3.28
CA LYS A 150 22.17 2.05 -3.94
C LYS A 150 22.68 0.61 -3.84
N ASN A 151 22.34 -0.09 -2.76
CA ASN A 151 22.67 -1.49 -2.54
C ASN A 151 21.68 -2.47 -3.23
N GLY A 152 20.79 -1.98 -4.09
CA GLY A 152 19.89 -2.80 -4.91
C GLY A 152 18.56 -3.18 -4.25
N TYR A 153 18.28 -2.67 -3.04
CA TYR A 153 16.99 -2.88 -2.39
C TYR A 153 15.98 -1.80 -2.83
N ASP A 154 14.79 -2.20 -3.25
CA ASP A 154 13.70 -1.26 -3.51
C ASP A 154 12.35 -1.88 -3.14
N ASN A 155 11.30 -1.08 -3.22
CA ASN A 155 9.93 -1.53 -2.97
C ASN A 155 9.25 -1.84 -4.29
N TYR A 156 8.60 -3.00 -4.37
CA TYR A 156 8.03 -3.52 -5.59
C TYR A 156 6.57 -3.90 -5.41
N THR A 157 5.85 -3.97 -6.53
CA THR A 157 4.48 -4.48 -6.63
C THR A 157 4.18 -4.83 -8.09
N CYS A 158 2.95 -5.25 -8.37
CA CYS A 158 2.38 -5.34 -9.72
C CYS A 158 0.90 -4.91 -9.68
N ALA A 159 0.31 -4.60 -10.82
CA ALA A 159 -1.07 -4.12 -10.86
C ALA A 159 -2.08 -5.17 -10.37
N ASP A 160 -1.81 -6.46 -10.61
CA ASP A 160 -2.66 -7.57 -10.18
C ASP A 160 -2.69 -7.71 -8.64
N ASP A 161 -1.54 -7.53 -7.96
CA ASP A 161 -1.46 -7.58 -6.50
C ASP A 161 -2.26 -6.44 -5.85
N ILE A 162 -2.11 -5.23 -6.38
CA ILE A 162 -2.85 -4.05 -5.90
C ILE A 162 -4.37 -4.25 -6.12
N SER A 163 -4.76 -4.76 -7.28
CA SER A 163 -6.15 -5.09 -7.58
C SER A 163 -6.70 -6.16 -6.62
N LEU A 164 -5.90 -7.18 -6.30
CA LEU A 164 -6.26 -8.19 -5.31
C LEU A 164 -6.49 -7.58 -3.93
N LEU A 165 -5.60 -6.69 -3.46
CA LEU A 165 -5.79 -5.97 -2.19
C LEU A 165 -7.12 -5.19 -2.20
N PHE A 166 -7.38 -4.38 -3.22
CA PHE A 166 -8.63 -3.61 -3.31
C PHE A 166 -9.88 -4.50 -3.39
N LYS A 167 -9.81 -5.60 -4.14
CA LYS A 167 -10.89 -6.59 -4.22
C LYS A 167 -11.18 -7.19 -2.84
N LEU A 168 -10.14 -7.60 -2.12
CA LEU A 168 -10.28 -8.15 -0.77
C LEU A 168 -10.83 -7.12 0.22
N ILE A 169 -10.41 -5.86 0.14
CA ILE A 169 -10.96 -4.76 0.97
C ILE A 169 -12.44 -4.57 0.69
N TYR A 170 -12.83 -4.44 -0.58
CA TYR A 170 -14.21 -4.14 -0.93
C TYR A 170 -15.16 -5.31 -0.63
N GLN A 171 -14.68 -6.53 -0.79
CA GLN A 171 -15.41 -7.76 -0.44
C GLN A 171 -15.41 -8.06 1.06
N GLU A 172 -14.78 -7.22 1.88
CA GLU A 172 -14.70 -7.37 3.35
C GLU A 172 -13.92 -8.63 3.81
N LYS A 173 -12.88 -9.01 3.04
CA LYS A 173 -12.13 -10.28 3.18
C LYS A 173 -10.61 -10.13 3.40
N LEU A 174 -10.03 -8.93 3.32
CA LEU A 174 -8.56 -8.77 3.37
C LEU A 174 -7.92 -9.35 4.64
N ILE A 175 -8.62 -9.29 5.77
CA ILE A 175 -8.25 -9.94 7.03
C ILE A 175 -9.52 -10.46 7.69
N ASN A 176 -10.45 -9.53 7.92
CA ASN A 176 -11.82 -9.79 8.32
C ASN A 176 -12.68 -8.59 7.90
N LYS A 177 -13.97 -8.65 8.22
CA LYS A 177 -14.93 -7.59 7.88
C LYS A 177 -14.58 -6.24 8.49
N GLU A 178 -14.26 -6.20 9.79
CA GLU A 178 -13.96 -4.96 10.51
C GLU A 178 -12.71 -4.27 9.95
N ALA A 179 -11.62 -5.01 9.80
CA ALA A 179 -10.36 -4.52 9.24
C ALA A 179 -10.58 -3.94 7.82
N SER A 180 -11.34 -4.65 7.00
CA SER A 180 -11.62 -4.22 5.63
C SER A 180 -12.44 -2.92 5.60
N GLN A 181 -13.43 -2.77 6.49
CA GLN A 181 -14.22 -1.54 6.60
C GLN A 181 -13.37 -0.36 7.08
N LEU A 182 -12.47 -0.56 8.04
CA LEU A 182 -11.55 0.48 8.50
C LEU A 182 -10.63 0.95 7.37
N ILE A 183 -10.04 0.01 6.62
CA ILE A 183 -9.20 0.34 5.46
C ILE A 183 -10.01 1.07 4.41
N LYS A 184 -11.19 0.55 4.05
CA LYS A 184 -12.10 1.16 3.07
C LYS A 184 -12.40 2.61 3.42
N ASN A 185 -12.68 2.92 4.68
CA ASN A 185 -12.93 4.28 5.13
C ASN A 185 -11.70 5.19 5.01
N MET A 186 -10.49 4.68 5.28
CA MET A 186 -9.25 5.46 5.11
C MET A 186 -8.94 5.74 3.64
N VAL A 187 -9.13 4.76 2.76
CA VAL A 187 -8.80 4.91 1.32
C VAL A 187 -9.92 5.57 0.51
N ALA A 188 -11.13 5.71 1.05
CA ALA A 188 -12.25 6.37 0.38
C ALA A 188 -12.04 7.89 0.17
N HIS A 189 -10.99 8.45 0.76
CA HIS A 189 -10.60 9.85 0.62
C HIS A 189 -9.44 10.08 -0.36
N LEU A 190 -8.97 9.02 -1.04
CA LEU A 190 -8.06 9.10 -2.19
C LEU A 190 -8.85 9.44 -3.47
#